data_AF-A0A8C9TAK9-F1
#
_entry.id   AF-A0A8C9TAK9-F1
#
_cell.length_a   1.000
_cell.length_b   1.000
_cell.length_c   1.000
_cell.angle_alpha   90.00
_cell.angle_beta   90.00
_cell.angle_gamma   90.00
#
_symmetry.space_group_name_H-M   'P 1'
#
loop_
_entity.id
_entity.type
_entity.pdbx_description
1 polymer ?
#
loop_
_entity_poly.entity_id
_entity_poly.type
_entity_poly.pdbx_seq_one_letter_code
_entity_poly.pdbx_strand_id
1 'polypeptide(L)'
;VSTLTSVPSLLPSATGVVHERVHSAESPFRCPTCGRSFKWETSLTEHLRTHSGERPYVCPEEGCGKSFAHRSTIVQHRRTHLNQRQFHCRHCHRGFNHRSNLVKHERTCRRNSQPDKGSA
;
A
#
# COMPACT_ATOMS: atom_id res chain seq x y z
N VAL A 1 23.93 -28.00 -33.47
CA VAL A 1 23.19 -29.16 -32.90
C VAL A 1 23.66 -29.33 -31.47
N SER A 2 22.75 -29.19 -30.51
CA SER A 2 23.02 -29.26 -29.08
C SER A 2 23.35 -30.71 -28.68
N THR A 3 24.43 -30.92 -27.94
CA THR A 3 24.61 -32.15 -27.17
C THR A 3 24.50 -31.85 -25.69
N LEU A 4 23.60 -32.59 -25.07
CA LEU A 4 23.20 -32.58 -23.67
C LEU A 4 24.33 -33.16 -22.82
N THR A 5 24.52 -32.62 -21.62
CA THR A 5 25.16 -33.39 -20.55
C THR A 5 24.40 -33.17 -19.26
N SER A 6 23.73 -34.24 -18.83
CA SER A 6 22.99 -34.39 -17.60
C SER A 6 23.91 -34.43 -16.39
N VAL A 7 23.51 -33.79 -15.28
CA VAL A 7 23.94 -34.16 -13.92
C VAL A 7 22.80 -33.82 -12.93
N PRO A 8 22.67 -34.53 -11.80
CA PRO A 8 21.44 -35.23 -11.46
C PRO A 8 20.66 -34.53 -10.35
N SER A 9 19.35 -34.73 -10.38
CA SER A 9 18.41 -34.39 -9.31
C SER A 9 18.68 -35.20 -8.04
N LEU A 10 18.80 -34.53 -6.89
CA LEU A 10 18.54 -35.09 -5.57
C LEU A 10 17.63 -34.12 -4.80
N LEU A 11 16.38 -34.53 -4.57
CA LEU A 11 15.37 -33.90 -3.70
C LEU A 11 15.29 -34.71 -2.38
N PRO A 12 14.49 -34.32 -1.36
CA PRO A 12 14.29 -33.02 -0.73
C PRO A 12 14.46 -33.12 0.82
N SER A 13 14.64 -32.01 1.52
CA SER A 13 14.34 -31.97 2.97
C SER A 13 13.76 -30.62 3.36
N ALA A 14 12.46 -30.66 3.65
CA ALA A 14 11.70 -29.55 4.18
C ALA A 14 12.17 -29.25 5.60
N THR A 15 12.53 -27.99 5.87
CA THR A 15 11.95 -27.17 6.94
C THR A 15 12.65 -25.82 6.95
N GLY A 16 11.84 -24.76 6.92
CA GLY A 16 12.32 -23.38 6.86
C GLY A 16 12.25 -22.85 5.43
N VAL A 17 11.05 -22.46 4.99
CA VAL A 17 10.96 -21.33 4.05
C VAL A 17 11.47 -20.13 4.83
N VAL A 18 12.80 -20.00 4.90
CA VAL A 18 13.41 -18.71 5.12
C VAL A 18 12.88 -17.89 3.96
N HIS A 19 12.18 -16.82 4.26
CA HIS A 19 11.96 -15.77 3.29
C HIS A 19 13.34 -15.16 3.02
N GLU A 20 14.19 -15.88 2.28
CA GLU A 20 15.28 -15.29 1.54
C GLU A 20 14.59 -14.34 0.59
N ARG A 21 14.44 -13.11 1.09
CA ARG A 21 14.04 -11.96 0.34
C ARG A 21 15.19 -11.76 -0.62
N VAL A 22 15.12 -12.47 -1.74
CA VAL A 22 15.89 -12.18 -2.94
C VAL A 22 15.50 -10.77 -3.29
N HIS A 23 16.19 -9.81 -2.69
CA HIS A 23 16.33 -8.46 -3.19
C HIS A 23 17.21 -8.55 -4.43
N SER A 24 16.81 -9.36 -5.40
CA SER A 24 17.32 -9.26 -6.75
C SER A 24 17.06 -7.83 -7.17
N ALA A 25 18.13 -7.12 -7.46
CA ALA A 25 18.12 -5.84 -8.15
C ALA A 25 17.63 -5.99 -9.61
N GLU A 26 16.66 -6.87 -9.87
CA GLU A 26 15.99 -7.11 -11.15
C GLU A 26 14.73 -6.24 -11.28
N SER A 27 14.77 -5.06 -10.72
CA SER A 27 13.81 -4.00 -11.01
C SER A 27 14.40 -3.16 -12.14
N PRO A 28 14.07 -3.45 -13.42
CA PRO A 28 14.73 -2.82 -14.57
C PRO A 28 14.44 -1.32 -14.67
N PHE A 29 13.38 -0.83 -14.00
CA PHE A 29 12.93 0.55 -14.10
C PHE A 29 13.44 1.36 -12.92
N ARG A 30 14.47 2.19 -13.15
CA ARG A 30 15.09 3.03 -12.12
C ARG A 30 14.67 4.49 -12.25
N CYS A 31 14.33 5.11 -11.13
CA CYS A 31 14.05 6.53 -11.08
C CYS A 31 15.34 7.34 -11.30
N PRO A 32 15.39 8.23 -12.31
CA PRO A 32 16.58 9.04 -12.58
C PRO A 32 16.84 10.09 -11.48
N THR A 33 15.81 10.49 -10.72
CA THR A 33 15.92 11.55 -9.71
C THR A 33 16.42 11.04 -8.37
N CYS A 34 15.87 9.93 -7.87
CA CYS A 34 16.22 9.39 -6.53
C CYS A 34 16.90 8.02 -6.57
N GLY A 35 17.10 7.45 -7.77
CA GLY A 35 17.77 6.16 -7.94
C GLY A 35 16.96 4.94 -7.47
N ARG A 36 15.72 5.13 -7.01
CA ARG A 36 14.84 4.05 -6.54
C ARG A 36 14.38 3.19 -7.71
N SER A 37 14.35 1.87 -7.51
CA SER A 37 14.02 0.93 -8.58
C SER A 37 12.66 0.28 -8.39
N PHE A 38 11.97 0.03 -9.50
CA PHE A 38 10.62 -0.51 -9.58
C PHE A 38 10.56 -1.72 -10.50
N LYS A 39 9.71 -2.69 -10.14
CA LYS A 39 9.50 -3.92 -10.92
C LYS A 39 8.80 -3.66 -12.25
N TRP A 40 7.96 -2.63 -12.32
CA TRP A 40 7.15 -2.28 -13.49
C TRP A 40 7.31 -0.82 -13.87
N GLU A 41 7.29 -0.54 -15.17
CA GLU A 41 7.37 0.81 -15.72
C GLU A 41 6.23 1.69 -15.21
N THR A 42 5.00 1.16 -15.16
CA THR A 42 3.84 1.88 -14.63
C THR A 42 4.06 2.35 -13.20
N SER A 43 4.74 1.56 -12.37
CA SER A 43 5.09 1.95 -10.99
C SER A 43 6.16 3.03 -10.95
N LEU A 44 7.12 3.00 -11.87
CA LEU A 44 8.10 4.08 -12.03
C LEU A 44 7.38 5.38 -12.47
N THR A 45 6.51 5.32 -13.48
CA THR A 45 5.76 6.47 -13.98
C THR A 45 4.87 7.08 -12.90
N GLU A 46 4.14 6.27 -12.13
CA GLU A 46 3.39 6.77 -10.98
C GLU A 46 4.31 7.40 -9.93
N HIS A 47 5.45 6.78 -9.65
CA HIS A 47 6.42 7.34 -8.72
C HIS A 47 7.00 8.68 -9.18
N LEU A 48 7.25 8.88 -10.47
CA LEU A 48 7.75 10.16 -11.00
C LEU A 48 6.83 11.34 -10.69
N ARG A 49 5.52 11.10 -10.53
CA ARG A 49 4.55 12.12 -10.08
C ARG A 49 4.88 12.67 -8.69
N THR A 50 5.58 11.90 -7.85
CA THR A 50 6.03 12.37 -6.53
C THR A 50 7.17 13.38 -6.62
N HIS A 51 7.90 13.41 -7.73
CA HIS A 51 8.94 14.40 -7.99
C HIS A 51 8.39 15.62 -8.73
N SER A 52 7.55 15.41 -9.75
CA SER A 52 6.95 16.52 -10.51
C SER A 52 5.84 17.26 -9.75
N GLY A 53 5.26 16.62 -8.73
CA GLY A 53 4.09 17.14 -8.02
C GLY A 53 2.80 17.04 -8.84
N GLU A 54 2.80 16.30 -9.97
CA GLU A 54 1.62 16.11 -10.81
C GLU A 54 0.54 15.33 -10.04
N ARG A 55 -0.68 15.88 -10.04
CA ARG A 55 -1.82 15.31 -9.31
C ARG A 55 -3.02 15.18 -10.26
N PRO A 56 -2.98 14.24 -11.21
CA PRO A 56 -3.98 14.14 -12.27
C PRO A 56 -5.37 13.72 -11.76
N TYR A 57 -5.46 13.18 -10.54
CA TYR A 57 -6.72 12.71 -9.99
C TYR A 57 -7.36 13.77 -9.10
N VAL A 58 -8.31 14.53 -9.64
CA VAL A 58 -9.05 15.58 -8.92
C VAL A 58 -10.33 15.01 -8.32
N CYS A 59 -10.62 15.38 -7.07
CA CYS A 59 -11.87 15.01 -6.39
C CYS A 59 -13.06 15.65 -7.11
N PRO A 60 -14.06 14.87 -7.56
CA PRO A 60 -15.22 15.38 -8.28
C PRO A 60 -16.28 16.02 -7.36
N GLU A 61 -16.07 16.00 -6.05
CA GLU A 61 -17.01 16.56 -5.09
C GLU A 61 -16.90 18.09 -5.08
N GLU A 62 -18.04 18.76 -5.28
CA GLU A 62 -18.16 20.21 -5.31
C GLU A 62 -17.64 20.83 -4.00
N GLY A 63 -16.80 21.86 -4.11
CA GLY A 63 -16.18 22.52 -2.96
C GLY A 63 -14.98 21.80 -2.33
N CYS A 64 -14.60 20.60 -2.78
CA CYS A 64 -13.41 19.91 -2.27
C CYS A 64 -12.12 20.38 -2.94
N GLY A 65 -12.07 20.38 -4.28
CA GLY A 65 -10.91 20.82 -5.07
C GLY A 65 -9.60 20.04 -4.86
N LYS A 66 -9.59 18.99 -4.03
CA LYS A 66 -8.37 18.23 -3.70
C LYS A 66 -7.95 17.33 -4.86
N SER A 67 -6.65 17.31 -5.13
CA SER A 67 -6.05 16.45 -6.16
C SER A 67 -5.04 15.47 -5.57
N PHE A 68 -4.82 14.35 -6.26
CA PHE A 68 -3.97 13.24 -5.82
C PHE A 68 -3.11 12.71 -6.98
N ALA A 69 -1.93 12.20 -6.63
CA ALA A 69 -1.01 11.60 -7.61
C ALA A 69 -1.37 10.16 -8.00
N HIS A 70 -2.19 9.46 -7.18
CA HIS A 70 -2.54 8.05 -7.38
C HIS A 70 -4.07 7.84 -7.31
N ARG A 71 -4.57 6.94 -8.17
CA ARG A 71 -6.00 6.59 -8.26
C ARG A 71 -6.54 5.96 -6.97
N SER A 72 -5.76 5.09 -6.34
CA SER A 72 -6.15 4.45 -5.07
C SER A 72 -6.38 5.49 -3.96
N THR A 73 -5.56 6.55 -3.93
CA THR A 73 -5.64 7.60 -2.93
C THR A 73 -6.91 8.45 -3.07
N ILE A 74 -7.31 8.84 -4.29
CA ILE A 74 -8.56 9.57 -4.50
C ILE A 74 -9.79 8.71 -4.15
N VAL A 75 -9.81 7.42 -4.53
CA VAL A 75 -10.93 6.51 -4.19
C VAL A 75 -11.10 6.41 -2.68
N GLN A 76 -9.98 6.31 -1.96
CA GLN A 76 -10.00 6.27 -0.50
C GLN A 76 -10.36 7.64 0.11
N HIS A 77 -9.91 8.75 -0.46
CA HIS A 77 -10.31 10.09 -0.05
C HIS A 77 -11.82 10.29 -0.20
N ARG A 78 -12.44 9.82 -1.28
CA ARG A 78 -13.89 9.95 -1.48
C ARG A 78 -14.73 9.35 -0.35
N ARG A 79 -14.22 8.33 0.34
CA ARG A 79 -14.87 7.73 1.52
C ARG A 79 -14.99 8.71 2.69
N THR A 80 -14.16 9.76 2.75
CA THR A 80 -14.24 10.79 3.79
C THR A 80 -15.42 11.73 3.59
N HIS A 81 -15.85 11.97 2.34
CA HIS A 81 -17.06 12.76 2.07
C HIS A 81 -18.32 12.04 2.55
N LEU A 82 -18.32 10.71 2.46
CA LEU A 82 -19.44 9.87 2.90
C LEU A 82 -19.40 9.53 4.40
N ASN A 83 -18.44 10.06 5.16
CA ASN A 83 -18.19 9.70 6.57
C ASN A 83 -18.14 8.19 6.84
N GLN A 84 -17.74 7.39 5.83
CA GLN A 84 -17.78 5.93 5.92
C GLN A 84 -16.62 5.40 6.76
N ARG A 85 -16.84 5.30 8.06
CA ARG A 85 -15.95 4.60 9.00
C ARG A 85 -16.20 3.10 8.90
N GLN A 86 -15.65 2.46 7.86
CA GLN A 86 -15.89 1.03 7.60
C GLN A 86 -15.20 0.10 8.62
N PHE A 87 -14.16 0.58 9.31
CA PHE A 87 -13.33 -0.24 10.17
C PHE A 87 -13.57 0.12 11.64
N HIS A 88 -14.13 -0.81 12.41
CA HIS A 88 -14.41 -0.58 13.83
C HIS A 88 -13.50 -1.44 14.69
N CYS A 89 -12.98 -0.85 15.77
CA CYS A 89 -12.28 -1.62 16.77
C CYS A 89 -13.24 -2.54 17.52
N ARG A 90 -12.87 -3.81 17.66
CA ARG A 90 -13.71 -4.81 18.35
C ARG A 90 -13.80 -4.58 19.87
N HIS A 91 -12.91 -3.77 20.43
CA HIS A 91 -12.82 -3.53 21.88
C HIS A 91 -13.46 -2.23 22.35
N CYS A 92 -13.34 -1.15 21.57
CA CYS A 92 -13.85 0.18 21.93
C CYS A 92 -14.93 0.70 20.96
N HIS A 93 -15.22 -0.05 19.89
CA HIS A 93 -16.14 0.32 18.81
C HIS A 93 -15.82 1.65 18.10
N ARG A 94 -14.65 2.25 18.33
CA ARG A 94 -14.21 3.44 17.59
C ARG A 94 -14.07 3.10 16.10
N GLY A 95 -14.75 3.89 15.27
CA GLY A 95 -14.74 3.76 13.81
C GLY A 95 -13.58 4.52 13.16
N PHE A 96 -13.00 3.91 12.14
CA PHE A 96 -11.88 4.42 11.33
C PHE A 96 -12.22 4.30 9.85
N ASN A 97 -11.74 5.26 9.06
CA ASN A 97 -11.85 5.29 7.59
C ASN A 97 -10.73 4.51 6.88
N HIS A 98 -9.67 4.12 7.59
CA HIS A 98 -8.56 3.31 7.08
C HIS A 98 -8.25 2.12 7.99
N ARG A 99 -7.99 0.95 7.40
CA ARG A 99 -7.59 -0.27 8.12
C ARG A 99 -6.26 -0.10 8.87
N SER A 100 -5.30 0.59 8.27
CA SER A 100 -3.99 0.87 8.91
C SER A 100 -4.14 1.68 10.20
N ASN A 101 -5.08 2.63 10.24
CA ASN A 101 -5.37 3.42 11.43
C ASN A 101 -6.01 2.56 12.52
N LEU A 102 -6.95 1.68 12.16
CA LEU A 102 -7.51 0.71 13.10
C LEU A 102 -6.42 -0.18 13.70
N VAL A 103 -5.54 -0.77 12.88
CA VAL A 103 -4.47 -1.66 13.36
C VAL A 103 -3.50 -0.94 14.29
N LYS A 104 -3.14 0.32 13.98
CA LYS A 104 -2.33 1.15 14.89
C LYS A 104 -3.06 1.41 16.20
N HIS A 105 -4.34 1.76 16.12
CA HIS A 105 -5.17 2.00 17.29
C HIS A 105 -5.30 0.76 18.18
N GLU A 106 -5.53 -0.42 17.61
CA GLU A 106 -5.70 -1.68 18.34
C GLU A 106 -4.51 -2.00 19.25
N ARG A 107 -3.29 -1.61 18.86
CA ARG A 107 -2.08 -1.76 19.70
C ARG A 107 -2.11 -0.89 20.96
N THR A 108 -2.80 0.24 20.89
CA THR A 108 -2.92 1.22 21.98
C THR A 108 -4.29 1.17 22.67
N CYS A 109 -5.20 0.34 22.16
CA CYS A 109 -6.58 0.29 22.60
C CYS A 109 -6.66 -0.37 23.98
N ARG A 110 -7.00 0.40 25.00
CA ARG A 110 -7.33 -0.13 26.32
C ARG A 110 -8.75 -0.69 26.25
N ARG A 111 -8.92 -1.97 26.61
CA ARG A 111 -10.24 -2.62 26.70
C ARG A 111 -11.17 -1.72 27.53
N ASN A 112 -12.29 -1.29 26.93
CA ASN A 112 -13.31 -0.38 27.48
C ASN A 112 -13.10 1.14 27.34
N SER A 113 -12.29 1.62 26.39
CA SER A 113 -12.32 3.06 26.07
C SER A 113 -13.61 3.42 25.32
N GLN A 114 -14.44 4.33 25.84
CA GLN A 114 -15.75 4.70 25.28
C GLN A 114 -15.68 5.17 23.81
N PRO A 115 -16.77 5.01 23.03
CA PRO A 115 -16.84 5.53 21.66
C PRO A 115 -16.84 7.06 21.68
N ASP A 116 -15.78 7.62 21.11
CA ASP A 116 -15.60 9.04 20.85
C ASP A 116 -16.70 9.53 19.90
N LYS A 117 -17.64 10.29 20.47
CA LYS A 117 -18.71 10.96 19.73
C LYS A 117 -18.09 11.83 18.63
N GLY A 118 -18.63 11.68 17.43
CA GLY A 118 -18.09 12.27 16.21
C GLY A 118 -17.87 13.77 16.27
N SER A 119 -16.82 14.22 15.59
CA SER A 119 -16.69 15.61 15.17
C SER A 119 -17.58 15.83 13.95
N ALA A 120 -18.43 16.84 14.08
CA ALA A 120 -19.30 17.43 13.08
C ALA A 120 -18.54 17.92 11.83
#